data_AF-A0A924XS65-F1
#
_entry.id   AF-A0A924XS65-F1
#
_cell.length_a   1.000
_cell.length_b   1.000
_cell.length_c   1.000
_cell.angle_alpha   90.00
_cell.angle_beta   90.00
_cell.angle_gamma   90.00
#
_symmetry.space_group_name_H-M   'P 1'
#
loop_
_entity.id
_entity.type
_entity.pdbx_description
1 polymer ?
#
loop_
_entity_poly.entity_id
_entity_poly.type
_entity_poly.pdbx_seq_one_letter_code
_entity_poly.pdbx_strand_id
1 'polypeptide(L)'
;GGLTLSQAEFDHHAKSGMPQSAASGGSVDYVLAAEDMAAALLNYCNHRTIFEASFDPDGLSHELPGFLATICAVLHARLGRDFRHYKTGTLLRRVQRRMHVLQTAEVPAYINQLRTLPNEAELLFRELLISVTRFFRDPNAFDALRTLVISPLLANPGRTEGVRVWIAGCATGEEAYTIAILLKEARDQSGGTCPIQVFATDIDDRAIEAARTGLYPDTIAADVSAERLERHFVKEGAHYRIAKSIRELCLFSVHDLSGDPPFARLDLVTCRNLMIYFETQLQQRVLSTFHYALGPQRHLFLGPSEGVTARPSLFAALDKSSRIFVRQDGAGVMPSIVLSRSPRAEAPVKRPAPDPSTEIDRRAARAIARYAPAFVVVDRHHDILRFSGQTARFLDPATGVASLNLFALLHVDLGAVVREALRQAASTGSRVVSENIAIETDGAYARVTIIVEPLPDTAEAGLFLVAFQDATSASTPPNTPSGSDDEAVRNLTLELSSTRERLRHATEALQASNEELQSS
;
A
#
# COMPACT_ATOMS: atom_id res chain seq x y z
N GLY A 1 28.79 13.95 -4.51
CA GLY A 1 28.12 15.11 -3.90
C GLY A 1 28.68 16.36 -4.53
N GLY A 2 27.82 17.30 -4.90
CA GLY A 2 28.18 18.54 -5.57
C GLY A 2 26.94 19.42 -5.75
N LEU A 3 27.15 20.63 -6.28
CA LEU A 3 26.10 21.55 -6.68
C LEU A 3 25.70 21.26 -8.14
N THR A 4 24.41 21.08 -8.40
CA THR A 4 23.87 20.90 -9.75
C THR A 4 23.11 22.15 -10.13
N LEU A 5 23.53 22.80 -11.21
CA LEU A 5 22.89 23.99 -11.76
C LEU A 5 22.31 23.65 -13.14
N SER A 6 21.14 24.21 -13.46
CA SER A 6 20.61 24.21 -14.82
C SER A 6 20.31 25.64 -15.26
N GLN A 7 20.48 25.89 -16.56
CA GLN A 7 20.16 27.18 -17.15
C GLN A 7 18.64 27.36 -17.19
N ALA A 8 18.16 28.53 -16.76
CA ALA A 8 16.76 28.89 -16.76
C ALA A 8 16.22 29.10 -18.19
N GLU A 9 14.95 28.73 -18.40
CA GLU A 9 14.28 28.88 -19.70
C GLU A 9 14.04 30.35 -20.07
N PHE A 10 13.99 31.25 -19.09
CA PHE A 10 13.81 32.68 -19.30
C PHE A 10 15.12 33.41 -19.66
N ASP A 11 16.24 32.70 -19.74
CA ASP A 11 17.53 33.26 -20.17
C ASP A 11 17.52 33.56 -21.69
N HIS A 12 18.01 34.75 -22.06
CA HIS A 12 18.14 35.20 -23.44
C HIS A 12 19.05 34.30 -24.32
N HIS A 13 19.90 33.47 -23.69
CA HIS A 13 20.75 32.48 -24.35
C HIS A 13 20.36 31.02 -24.04
N ALA A 14 19.12 30.78 -23.59
CA ALA A 14 18.65 29.45 -23.23
C ALA A 14 18.81 28.44 -24.38
N LYS A 15 19.58 27.38 -24.15
CA LYS A 15 19.63 26.23 -25.08
C LYS A 15 18.41 25.34 -24.84
N SER A 16 17.63 25.10 -25.88
CA SER A 16 16.48 24.18 -25.83
C SER A 16 16.93 22.73 -25.63
N GLY A 17 16.18 21.95 -24.83
CA GLY A 17 16.40 20.51 -24.65
C GLY A 17 17.08 20.14 -23.34
N MET A 18 18.42 20.03 -23.32
CA MET A 18 19.17 19.46 -22.18
C MET A 18 18.96 20.20 -20.83
N PRO A 19 19.01 21.55 -20.75
CA PRO A 19 18.79 22.27 -19.49
C PRO A 19 17.36 22.12 -18.95
N GLN A 20 16.37 22.12 -19.85
CA GLN A 20 14.97 21.92 -19.53
C GLN A 20 14.70 20.50 -19.01
N SER A 21 15.27 19.48 -19.66
CA SER A 21 15.19 18.08 -19.19
C SER A 21 15.83 17.91 -17.80
N ALA A 22 17.00 18.52 -17.58
CA ALA A 22 17.67 18.49 -16.28
C ALA A 22 16.84 19.19 -15.19
N ALA A 23 16.28 20.38 -15.47
CA ALA A 23 15.43 21.12 -14.54
C ALA A 23 14.13 20.36 -14.21
N SER A 24 13.52 19.74 -15.22
CA SER A 24 12.30 18.94 -15.07
C SER A 24 12.55 17.62 -14.32
N GLY A 25 13.74 17.05 -14.47
CA GLY A 25 14.17 15.81 -13.82
C GLY A 25 14.39 15.91 -12.30
N GLY A 26 14.14 17.08 -11.69
CA GLY A 26 14.10 17.26 -10.23
C GLY A 26 15.44 17.06 -9.51
N SER A 27 16.53 16.89 -10.26
CA SER A 27 17.88 16.60 -9.75
C SER A 27 18.80 17.83 -9.74
N VAL A 28 18.24 19.01 -10.06
CA VAL A 28 18.93 20.29 -10.14
C VAL A 28 18.68 21.07 -8.84
N ASP A 29 19.75 21.60 -8.24
CA ASP A 29 19.66 22.37 -7.00
C ASP A 29 19.22 23.82 -7.26
N TYR A 30 19.70 24.43 -8.36
CA TYR A 30 19.24 25.76 -8.80
C TYR A 30 19.04 25.84 -10.31
N VAL A 31 17.95 26.49 -10.71
CA VAL A 31 17.67 26.88 -12.09
C VAL A 31 17.91 28.39 -12.18
N LEU A 32 18.98 28.81 -12.86
CA LEU A 32 19.49 30.19 -12.86
C LEU A 32 19.74 30.69 -14.29
N ALA A 33 19.72 32.00 -14.50
CA ALA A 33 20.27 32.58 -15.72
C ALA A 33 21.78 32.31 -15.81
N ALA A 34 22.33 32.15 -17.02
CA ALA A 34 23.74 31.80 -17.22
C ALA A 34 24.71 32.78 -16.57
N GLU A 35 24.35 34.06 -16.52
CA GLU A 35 25.12 35.12 -15.87
C GLU A 35 25.23 34.94 -14.34
N ASP A 36 24.21 34.39 -13.69
CA ASP A 36 24.17 34.16 -12.24
C ASP A 36 24.88 32.87 -11.82
N MET A 37 25.08 31.92 -12.75
CA MET A 37 25.66 30.61 -12.45
C MET A 37 27.10 30.73 -11.92
N ALA A 38 27.91 31.64 -12.46
CA ALA A 38 29.30 31.83 -12.02
C ALA A 38 29.39 32.33 -10.58
N ALA A 39 28.54 33.30 -10.22
CA ALA A 39 28.46 33.81 -8.84
C ALA A 39 27.98 32.73 -7.87
N ALA A 40 26.97 31.94 -8.25
CA ALA A 40 26.47 30.83 -7.44
C ALA A 40 27.56 29.76 -7.18
N LEU A 41 28.35 29.41 -8.20
CA LEU A 41 29.48 28.47 -8.06
C LEU A 41 30.56 29.01 -7.13
N LEU A 42 30.96 30.27 -7.29
CA LEU A 42 31.97 30.89 -6.43
C LEU A 42 31.52 30.95 -4.97
N ASN A 43 30.26 31.33 -4.72
CA ASN A 43 29.68 31.33 -3.38
C ASN A 43 29.66 29.93 -2.76
N TYR A 44 29.27 28.91 -3.54
CA TYR A 44 29.29 27.52 -3.08
C TYR A 44 30.72 27.06 -2.73
N CYS A 45 31.72 27.36 -3.56
CA CYS A 45 33.11 27.03 -3.30
C CYS A 45 33.65 27.73 -2.03
N ASN A 46 33.38 29.02 -1.86
CA ASN A 46 33.81 29.78 -0.69
C ASN A 46 33.18 29.24 0.60
N HIS A 47 31.88 28.94 0.55
CA HIS A 47 31.18 28.36 1.68
C HIS A 47 31.65 26.94 2.00
N ARG A 48 32.09 26.18 0.99
CA ARG A 48 32.63 24.83 1.17
C ARG A 48 33.88 24.84 2.05
N THR A 49 34.78 25.80 1.86
CA THR A 49 36.01 25.90 2.65
C THR A 49 35.72 26.19 4.13
N ILE A 50 34.72 27.04 4.41
CA ILE A 50 34.27 27.35 5.78
C ILE A 50 33.58 26.13 6.41
N PHE A 51 32.76 25.44 5.63
CA PHE A 51 31.98 24.29 6.07
C PHE A 51 32.87 23.05 6.28
N GLU A 52 33.92 22.88 5.46
CA GLU A 52 34.95 21.82 5.60
C GLU A 52 35.81 21.96 6.86
N ALA A 53 35.99 23.18 7.37
CA ALA A 53 36.73 23.43 8.62
C ALA A 53 35.96 22.98 9.87
N SER A 54 34.66 22.70 9.76
CA SER A 54 33.76 22.33 10.87
C SER A 54 33.46 20.82 10.93
N PHE A 55 34.24 20.00 10.19
CA PHE A 55 34.03 18.56 10.06
C PHE A 55 34.99 17.71 10.89
N ASP A 56 34.47 16.58 11.37
CA ASP A 56 35.24 15.44 11.86
C ASP A 56 36.05 14.81 10.70
N PRO A 57 37.15 14.05 10.92
CA PRO A 57 37.83 13.18 9.95
C PRO A 57 36.93 12.38 8.98
N ASP A 58 35.71 12.04 9.37
CA ASP A 58 34.73 11.36 8.51
C ASP A 58 33.93 12.31 7.60
N GLY A 59 34.23 13.62 7.61
CA GLY A 59 33.61 14.64 6.79
C GLY A 59 32.20 15.04 7.24
N LEU A 60 31.85 14.85 8.52
CA LEU A 60 30.53 15.16 9.09
C LEU A 60 30.60 16.34 10.07
N SER A 61 29.57 17.18 10.10
CA SER A 61 29.42 18.20 11.15
C SER A 61 29.24 17.53 12.52
N HIS A 62 30.04 17.93 13.52
CA HIS A 62 30.02 17.34 14.87
C HIS A 62 28.65 17.42 15.57
N GLU A 63 27.85 18.45 15.30
CA GLU A 63 26.56 18.67 15.98
C GLU A 63 25.39 17.95 15.29
N LEU A 64 25.50 17.70 13.98
CA LEU A 64 24.40 17.19 13.17
C LEU A 64 23.80 15.86 13.68
N PRO A 65 24.57 14.87 14.16
CA PRO A 65 24.02 13.65 14.75
C PRO A 65 23.03 13.92 15.90
N GLY A 66 23.29 14.94 16.74
CA GLY A 66 22.43 15.29 17.87
C GLY A 66 21.06 15.85 17.47
N PHE A 67 20.96 16.38 16.26
CA PHE A 67 19.75 17.02 15.73
C PHE A 67 18.97 16.13 14.75
N LEU A 68 19.48 14.96 14.37
CA LEU A 68 18.87 14.11 13.35
C LEU A 68 17.43 13.69 13.72
N ALA A 69 17.17 13.35 14.98
CA ALA A 69 15.82 13.01 15.45
C ALA A 69 14.83 14.16 15.23
N THR A 70 15.26 15.40 15.46
CA THR A 70 14.44 16.61 15.23
C THR A 70 14.17 16.81 13.74
N ILE A 71 15.18 16.60 12.89
CA ILE A 71 15.02 16.71 11.43
C ILE A 71 14.04 15.66 10.91
N CYS A 72 14.17 14.40 11.33
CA CYS A 72 13.22 13.34 11.00
C CYS A 72 11.80 13.66 11.49
N ALA A 73 11.65 14.26 12.68
CA ALA A 73 10.35 14.67 13.19
C ALA A 73 9.72 15.80 12.35
N VAL A 74 10.51 16.76 11.87
CA VAL A 74 10.02 17.81 10.96
C VAL A 74 9.57 17.22 9.62
N LEU A 75 10.35 16.29 9.05
CA LEU A 75 9.97 15.59 7.81
C LEU A 75 8.68 14.79 8.00
N HIS A 76 8.55 14.07 9.13
CA HIS A 76 7.34 13.33 9.43
C HIS A 76 6.12 14.24 9.60
N ALA A 77 6.28 15.39 10.27
CA ALA A 77 5.19 16.34 10.44
C ALA A 77 4.75 17.02 9.13
N ARG A 78 5.68 17.31 8.21
CA ARG A 78 5.36 17.98 6.93
C ARG A 78 4.90 17.00 5.84
N LEU A 79 5.48 15.80 5.79
CA LEU A 79 5.31 14.86 4.67
C LEU A 79 4.69 13.52 5.07
N GLY A 80 4.48 13.26 6.36
CA GLY A 80 3.97 11.98 6.87
C GLY A 80 4.97 10.82 6.79
N ARG A 81 6.24 11.07 6.37
CA ARG A 81 7.24 10.01 6.14
C ARG A 81 8.21 9.86 7.31
N ASP A 82 8.44 8.63 7.74
CA ASP A 82 9.28 8.33 8.90
C ASP A 82 10.65 7.76 8.51
N PHE A 83 11.70 8.53 8.76
CA PHE A 83 13.09 8.15 8.48
C PHE A 83 13.88 7.70 9.72
N ARG A 84 13.26 7.59 10.90
CA ARG A 84 13.97 7.31 12.17
C ARG A 84 14.73 5.97 12.18
N HIS A 85 14.33 5.01 11.36
CA HIS A 85 14.96 3.70 11.27
C HIS A 85 15.74 3.48 9.96
N TYR A 86 16.11 4.56 9.29
CA TYR A 86 17.04 4.55 8.16
C TYR A 86 18.47 4.75 8.67
N LYS A 87 19.45 4.28 7.91
CA LYS A 87 20.86 4.37 8.30
C LYS A 87 21.29 5.80 8.52
N THR A 88 21.59 6.10 9.78
CA THR A 88 22.05 7.39 10.28
C THR A 88 23.14 7.99 9.39
N GLY A 89 24.21 7.25 9.06
CA GLY A 89 25.31 7.77 8.22
C GLY A 89 24.91 8.15 6.79
N THR A 90 23.86 7.56 6.22
CA THR A 90 23.32 8.00 4.92
C THR A 90 22.50 9.28 5.10
N LEU A 91 21.62 9.32 6.09
CA LEU A 91 20.79 10.52 6.37
C LEU A 91 21.66 11.74 6.66
N LEU A 92 22.69 11.61 7.50
CA LEU A 92 23.59 12.71 7.87
C LEU A 92 24.26 13.31 6.64
N ARG A 93 24.84 12.48 5.76
CA ARG A 93 25.50 12.96 4.54
C ARG A 93 24.54 13.69 3.59
N ARG A 94 23.29 13.25 3.51
CA ARG A 94 22.25 13.85 2.65
C ARG A 94 21.73 15.17 3.21
N VAL A 95 21.46 15.22 4.50
CA VAL A 95 21.11 16.46 5.21
C VAL A 95 22.24 17.48 5.09
N GLN A 96 23.48 17.05 5.31
CA GLN A 96 24.64 17.91 5.21
C GLN A 96 24.85 18.46 3.80
N ARG A 97 24.58 17.65 2.75
CA ARG A 97 24.59 18.15 1.37
C ARG A 97 23.54 19.26 1.19
N ARG A 98 22.31 19.08 1.67
CA ARG A 98 21.26 20.12 1.59
C ARG A 98 21.66 21.40 2.33
N MET A 99 22.20 21.27 3.54
CA MET A 99 22.77 22.41 4.28
C MET A 99 23.83 23.14 3.47
N HIS A 100 24.71 22.40 2.79
CA HIS A 100 25.75 22.99 1.96
C HIS A 100 25.19 23.69 0.71
N VAL A 101 24.18 23.12 0.06
CA VAL A 101 23.48 23.74 -1.08
C VAL A 101 22.80 25.05 -0.66
N LEU A 102 22.16 25.07 0.52
CA LEU A 102 21.56 26.28 1.09
C LEU A 102 22.56 27.24 1.74
N GLN A 103 23.84 26.88 1.78
CA GLN A 103 24.89 27.69 2.42
C GLN A 103 24.56 28.01 3.89
N THR A 104 24.06 27.00 4.61
CA THR A 104 23.68 27.10 6.02
C THR A 104 24.66 26.32 6.88
N ALA A 105 25.49 27.02 7.67
CA ALA A 105 26.48 26.42 8.55
C ALA A 105 25.87 25.73 9.79
N GLU A 106 24.84 26.35 10.39
CA GLU A 106 24.27 25.92 11.66
C GLU A 106 23.07 24.99 11.49
N VAL A 107 23.08 23.85 12.19
CA VAL A 107 22.00 22.87 12.13
C VAL A 107 20.64 23.44 12.62
N PRO A 108 20.58 24.24 13.71
CA PRO A 108 19.34 24.89 14.12
C PRO A 108 18.75 25.83 13.06
N ALA A 109 19.61 26.58 12.35
CA ALA A 109 19.18 27.45 11.26
C ALA A 109 18.57 26.64 10.11
N TYR A 110 19.18 25.50 9.76
CA TYR A 110 18.64 24.59 8.75
C TYR A 110 17.31 23.95 9.18
N ILE A 111 17.14 23.57 10.46
CA ILE A 111 15.85 23.10 10.98
C ILE A 111 14.77 24.18 10.84
N ASN A 112 15.12 25.45 11.07
CA ASN A 112 14.18 26.55 10.85
C ASN A 112 13.81 26.68 9.36
N GLN A 113 14.79 26.61 8.46
CA GLN A 113 14.56 26.60 7.02
C GLN A 113 13.66 25.43 6.58
N LEU A 114 13.86 24.23 7.12
CA LEU A 114 12.99 23.07 6.87
C LEU A 114 11.53 23.31 7.30
N ARG A 115 11.27 24.24 8.22
CA ARG A 115 9.92 24.60 8.69
C ARG A 115 9.32 25.76 7.90
N THR A 116 10.14 26.74 7.52
CA THR A 116 9.66 28.02 6.97
C THR A 116 9.77 28.10 5.46
N LEU A 117 10.81 27.54 4.85
CA LEU A 117 10.99 27.59 3.41
C LEU A 117 9.94 26.69 2.72
N PRO A 118 9.27 27.18 1.66
CA PRO A 118 8.47 26.35 0.79
C PRO A 118 9.35 25.28 0.12
N ASN A 119 8.85 24.06 0.01
CA ASN A 119 9.47 22.95 -0.72
C ASN A 119 10.78 22.37 -0.12
N GLU A 120 11.40 22.98 0.90
CA GLU A 120 12.70 22.47 1.41
C GLU A 120 12.57 21.07 2.05
N ALA A 121 11.45 20.79 2.72
CA ALA A 121 11.20 19.45 3.24
C ALA A 121 11.09 18.42 2.12
N GLU A 122 10.42 18.76 1.03
CA GLU A 122 10.28 17.95 -0.18
C GLU A 122 11.62 17.77 -0.90
N LEU A 123 12.47 18.81 -0.95
CA LEU A 123 13.82 18.74 -1.53
C LEU A 123 14.74 17.85 -0.69
N LEU A 124 14.71 17.99 0.64
CA LEU A 124 15.43 17.08 1.52
C LEU A 124 14.92 15.65 1.35
N PHE A 125 13.60 15.44 1.32
CA PHE A 125 13.01 14.13 1.09
C PHE A 125 13.55 13.48 -0.19
N ARG A 126 13.56 14.20 -1.32
CA ARG A 126 14.15 13.71 -2.57
C ARG A 126 15.62 13.37 -2.44
N GLU A 127 16.39 14.20 -1.73
CA GLU A 127 17.80 13.93 -1.49
C GLU A 127 18.02 12.66 -0.66
N LEU A 128 17.08 12.31 0.23
CA LEU A 128 17.13 11.06 1.00
C LEU A 128 16.86 9.83 0.12
N LEU A 129 16.11 9.97 -0.98
CA LEU A 129 15.78 8.89 -1.90
C LEU A 129 16.87 8.74 -2.97
N ILE A 130 17.42 7.53 -3.10
CA ILE A 130 18.42 7.22 -4.13
C ILE A 130 17.76 6.32 -5.17
N SER A 131 17.09 6.95 -6.13
CA SER A 131 16.24 6.27 -7.11
C SER A 131 17.00 5.92 -8.41
N VAL A 132 18.16 5.26 -8.29
CA VAL A 132 18.92 4.79 -9.47
C VAL A 132 18.54 3.36 -9.79
N THR A 133 17.91 3.17 -10.94
CA THR A 133 17.46 1.87 -11.44
C THR A 133 17.72 1.75 -12.95
N ARG A 134 17.65 0.51 -13.46
CA ARG A 134 17.79 0.19 -14.88
C ARG A 134 17.13 -1.14 -15.19
N PHE A 135 16.77 -1.35 -16.45
CA PHE A 135 16.23 -2.62 -16.91
C PHE A 135 17.23 -3.76 -16.70
N PHE A 136 16.73 -4.95 -16.33
CA PHE A 136 17.56 -6.15 -16.14
C PHE A 136 18.80 -5.95 -15.26
N ARG A 137 18.70 -5.09 -14.22
CA ARG A 137 19.80 -4.83 -13.28
C ARG A 137 20.33 -6.12 -12.65
N ASP A 138 21.59 -6.44 -12.91
CA ASP A 138 22.24 -7.71 -12.57
C ASP A 138 21.66 -8.88 -13.40
N PRO A 139 22.01 -8.99 -14.70
CA PRO A 139 21.39 -9.91 -15.64
C PRO A 139 21.37 -11.37 -15.16
N ASN A 140 22.48 -11.84 -14.60
CA ASN A 140 22.59 -13.20 -14.06
C ASN A 140 21.54 -13.50 -12.98
N ALA A 141 21.19 -12.51 -12.16
CA ALA A 141 20.18 -12.67 -11.11
C ALA A 141 18.76 -12.76 -11.69
N PHE A 142 18.47 -12.00 -12.75
CA PHE A 142 17.20 -12.10 -13.47
C PHE A 142 17.09 -13.40 -14.29
N ASP A 143 18.19 -13.92 -14.82
CA ASP A 143 18.22 -15.23 -15.47
C ASP A 143 17.96 -16.37 -14.48
N ALA A 144 18.54 -16.28 -13.27
CA ALA A 144 18.24 -17.20 -12.18
C ALA A 144 16.76 -17.09 -11.74
N LEU A 145 16.24 -15.86 -11.58
CA LEU A 145 14.82 -15.65 -11.26
C LEU A 145 13.90 -16.24 -12.32
N ARG A 146 14.21 -16.02 -13.61
CA ARG A 146 13.48 -16.58 -14.74
C ARG A 146 13.41 -18.09 -14.64
N THR A 147 14.57 -18.73 -14.48
CA THR A 147 14.72 -20.19 -14.55
C THR A 147 14.18 -20.89 -13.30
N LEU A 148 14.47 -20.36 -12.11
CA LEU A 148 14.18 -21.03 -10.83
C LEU A 148 12.79 -20.70 -10.28
N VAL A 149 12.22 -19.56 -10.67
CA VAL A 149 10.95 -19.07 -10.08
C VAL A 149 9.89 -18.84 -11.14
N ILE A 150 10.13 -17.97 -12.12
CA ILE A 150 9.09 -17.53 -13.06
C ILE A 150 8.63 -18.66 -13.99
N SER A 151 9.57 -19.38 -14.64
CA SER A 151 9.24 -20.48 -15.54
C SER A 151 8.48 -21.60 -14.81
N PRO A 152 8.92 -22.10 -13.63
CA PRO A 152 8.15 -23.08 -12.87
C PRO A 152 6.77 -22.59 -12.42
N LEU A 153 6.63 -21.31 -12.07
CA LEU A 153 5.37 -20.72 -11.62
C LEU A 153 4.29 -20.70 -12.73
N LEU A 154 4.72 -20.65 -13.99
CA LEU A 154 3.87 -20.56 -15.18
C LEU A 154 3.91 -21.83 -16.05
N ALA A 155 4.56 -22.90 -15.57
CA ALA A 155 4.75 -24.13 -16.33
C ALA A 155 3.45 -24.92 -16.58
N ASN A 156 2.45 -24.78 -15.71
CA ASN A 156 1.15 -25.44 -15.87
C ASN A 156 0.19 -24.57 -16.72
N PRO A 157 -0.13 -24.97 -17.96
CA PRO A 157 -1.01 -24.18 -18.84
C PRO A 157 -2.45 -24.11 -18.32
N GLY A 158 -2.88 -25.11 -17.54
CA GLY A 158 -4.21 -25.19 -16.94
C GLY A 158 -4.37 -24.40 -15.64
N ARG A 159 -3.34 -23.65 -15.21
CA ARG A 159 -3.44 -22.80 -14.02
C ARG A 159 -4.46 -21.70 -14.27
N THR A 160 -5.53 -21.67 -13.47
CA THR A 160 -6.54 -20.61 -13.48
C THR A 160 -6.28 -19.55 -12.41
N GLU A 161 -5.60 -19.92 -11.32
CA GLU A 161 -5.19 -18.98 -10.27
C GLU A 161 -4.21 -17.95 -10.81
N GLY A 162 -4.50 -16.67 -10.59
CA GLY A 162 -3.63 -15.59 -11.04
C GLY A 162 -2.23 -15.63 -10.42
N VAL A 163 -1.25 -15.15 -11.18
CA VAL A 163 0.09 -14.87 -10.68
C VAL A 163 0.14 -13.46 -10.14
N ARG A 164 0.51 -13.32 -8.86
CA ARG A 164 0.55 -12.02 -8.17
C ARG A 164 1.95 -11.72 -7.66
N VAL A 165 2.54 -10.64 -8.13
CA VAL A 165 3.92 -10.23 -7.81
C VAL A 165 3.93 -8.86 -7.18
N TRP A 166 4.76 -8.62 -6.16
CA TRP A 166 4.97 -7.31 -5.58
C TRP A 166 6.42 -6.86 -5.72
N ILE A 167 6.64 -5.72 -6.38
CA ILE A 167 7.91 -4.99 -6.40
C ILE A 167 7.84 -3.86 -5.38
N ALA A 168 8.62 -3.99 -4.32
CA ALA A 168 8.75 -3.02 -3.25
C ALA A 168 9.99 -2.14 -3.47
N GLY A 169 9.78 -0.84 -3.69
CA GLY A 169 10.82 0.10 -4.11
C GLY A 169 11.04 0.08 -5.62
N CYS A 170 9.97 0.27 -6.41
CA CYS A 170 10.04 0.13 -7.86
C CYS A 170 10.71 1.32 -8.58
N ALA A 171 11.00 2.42 -7.89
CA ALA A 171 11.52 3.66 -8.46
C ALA A 171 10.73 4.06 -9.72
N THR A 172 11.43 4.34 -10.83
CA THR A 172 10.85 4.74 -12.12
C THR A 172 10.30 3.58 -12.95
N GLY A 173 10.18 2.37 -12.38
CA GLY A 173 9.42 1.25 -12.95
C GLY A 173 10.21 0.21 -13.75
N GLU A 174 11.51 0.40 -13.97
CA GLU A 174 12.34 -0.48 -14.81
C GLU A 174 12.37 -1.92 -14.32
N GLU A 175 12.45 -2.14 -13.00
CA GLU A 175 12.39 -3.48 -12.40
C GLU A 175 10.99 -4.09 -12.56
N ALA A 176 9.94 -3.28 -12.37
CA ALA A 176 8.57 -3.74 -12.52
C ALA A 176 8.29 -4.24 -13.95
N TYR A 177 8.73 -3.47 -14.94
CA TYR A 177 8.60 -3.84 -16.33
C TYR A 177 9.51 -4.98 -16.74
N THR A 178 10.72 -5.07 -16.17
CA THR A 178 11.60 -6.22 -16.35
C THR A 178 10.90 -7.52 -15.95
N ILE A 179 10.30 -7.55 -14.75
CA ILE A 179 9.59 -8.72 -14.24
C ILE A 179 8.31 -8.98 -15.03
N ALA A 180 7.56 -7.96 -15.40
CA ALA A 180 6.36 -8.10 -16.23
C ALA A 180 6.68 -8.71 -17.61
N ILE A 181 7.80 -8.31 -18.24
CA ILE A 181 8.30 -8.91 -19.47
C ILE A 181 8.62 -10.39 -19.25
N LEU A 182 9.39 -10.74 -18.23
CA LEU A 182 9.74 -12.14 -17.94
C LEU A 182 8.51 -13.01 -17.67
N LEU A 183 7.52 -12.50 -16.93
CA LEU A 183 6.26 -13.19 -16.67
C LEU A 183 5.44 -13.38 -17.96
N LYS A 184 5.36 -12.36 -18.82
CA LYS A 184 4.67 -12.45 -20.10
C LYS A 184 5.36 -13.46 -21.02
N GLU A 185 6.68 -13.38 -21.17
CA GLU A 185 7.47 -14.33 -21.97
C GLU A 185 7.23 -15.78 -21.51
N ALA A 186 7.25 -16.05 -20.20
CA ALA A 186 7.03 -17.38 -19.66
C ALA A 186 5.58 -17.88 -19.87
N ARG A 187 4.57 -17.00 -19.74
CA ARG A 187 3.17 -17.35 -20.00
C ARG A 187 2.93 -17.64 -21.48
N ASP A 188 3.48 -16.80 -22.36
CA ASP A 188 3.33 -16.96 -23.81
C ASP A 188 4.02 -18.27 -24.28
N GLN A 189 5.14 -18.66 -23.67
CA GLN A 189 5.84 -19.92 -23.93
C GLN A 189 5.06 -21.15 -23.45
N SER A 190 4.36 -21.08 -22.32
CA SER A 190 3.57 -22.21 -21.81
C SER A 190 2.19 -22.34 -22.45
N GLY A 191 1.75 -21.35 -23.23
CA GLY A 191 0.40 -21.29 -23.81
C GLY A 191 -0.70 -21.09 -22.77
N GLY A 192 -0.35 -20.66 -21.56
CA GLY A 192 -1.30 -20.45 -20.45
C GLY A 192 -2.07 -19.14 -20.58
N THR A 193 -3.26 -19.09 -19.97
CA THR A 193 -4.12 -17.89 -19.95
C THR A 193 -4.28 -17.29 -18.56
N CYS A 194 -3.49 -17.74 -17.57
CA CYS A 194 -3.63 -17.25 -16.20
C CYS A 194 -3.44 -15.72 -16.12
N PRO A 195 -4.25 -15.03 -15.30
CA PRO A 195 -4.08 -13.60 -15.12
C PRO A 195 -2.76 -13.31 -14.40
N ILE A 196 -2.08 -12.23 -14.80
CA ILE A 196 -0.84 -11.77 -14.17
C ILE A 196 -1.09 -10.37 -13.63
N GLN A 197 -0.79 -10.15 -12.36
CA GLN A 197 -0.85 -8.85 -11.71
C GLN A 197 0.46 -8.55 -11.00
N VAL A 198 1.07 -7.43 -11.39
CA VAL A 198 2.32 -6.92 -10.83
C VAL A 198 2.00 -5.65 -10.04
N PHE A 199 2.06 -5.72 -8.71
CA PHE A 199 1.97 -4.57 -7.83
C PHE A 199 3.35 -3.94 -7.72
N ALA A 200 3.51 -2.69 -8.13
CA ALA A 200 4.79 -1.98 -8.09
C ALA A 200 4.64 -0.73 -7.24
N THR A 201 5.40 -0.65 -6.15
CA THR A 201 5.21 0.41 -5.16
C THR A 201 6.49 1.12 -4.79
N ASP A 202 6.38 2.41 -4.53
CA ASP A 202 7.47 3.27 -4.07
C ASP A 202 6.95 4.37 -3.16
N ILE A 203 7.82 4.99 -2.36
CA ILE A 203 7.46 6.12 -1.51
C ILE A 203 7.50 7.45 -2.28
N ASP A 204 8.23 7.47 -3.40
CA ASP A 204 8.36 8.61 -4.31
C ASP A 204 7.18 8.67 -5.30
N ASP A 205 6.32 9.66 -5.14
CA ASP A 205 5.15 9.89 -5.99
C ASP A 205 5.55 10.20 -7.45
N ARG A 206 6.64 10.95 -7.66
CA ARG A 206 7.15 11.30 -8.99
C ARG A 206 7.71 10.10 -9.72
N ALA A 207 8.43 9.23 -9.01
CA ALA A 207 8.94 8.00 -9.59
C ALA A 207 7.78 7.10 -10.04
N ILE A 208 6.71 7.02 -9.24
CA ILE A 208 5.47 6.33 -9.60
C ILE A 208 4.78 6.93 -10.84
N GLU A 209 4.73 8.26 -10.97
CA GLU A 209 4.19 8.92 -12.16
C GLU A 209 5.03 8.64 -13.42
N ALA A 210 6.35 8.69 -13.31
CA ALA A 210 7.26 8.32 -14.40
C ALA A 210 7.06 6.85 -14.81
N ALA A 211 6.95 5.95 -13.83
CA ALA A 211 6.69 4.53 -14.06
C ALA A 211 5.36 4.29 -14.78
N ARG A 212 4.28 4.98 -14.38
CA ARG A 212 2.96 4.92 -15.05
C ARG A 212 3.02 5.43 -16.48
N THR A 213 3.79 6.49 -16.72
CA THR A 213 4.00 7.03 -18.06
C THR A 213 4.72 6.01 -18.95
N GLY A 214 5.69 5.29 -18.38
CA GLY A 214 6.40 4.18 -19.01
C GLY A 214 7.21 4.63 -20.25
N LEU A 215 7.71 5.87 -20.23
CA LEU A 215 8.52 6.46 -21.29
C LEU A 215 9.96 6.57 -20.80
N TYR A 216 10.89 5.98 -21.53
CA TYR A 216 12.29 5.86 -21.16
C TYR A 216 13.20 6.40 -22.28
N PRO A 217 14.38 6.94 -21.96
CA PRO A 217 15.33 7.39 -22.98
C PRO A 217 15.84 6.24 -23.85
N ASP A 218 16.33 6.55 -25.04
CA ASP A 218 16.93 5.57 -25.97
C ASP A 218 18.12 4.80 -25.38
N THR A 219 18.77 5.34 -24.35
CA THR A 219 19.88 4.71 -23.62
C THR A 219 19.53 3.36 -23.00
N ILE A 220 18.24 3.04 -22.79
CA ILE A 220 17.83 1.70 -22.31
C ILE A 220 18.22 0.58 -23.27
N ALA A 221 18.54 0.90 -24.53
CA ALA A 221 18.99 -0.09 -25.50
C ALA A 221 20.34 -0.74 -25.14
N ALA A 222 21.09 -0.17 -24.19
CA ALA A 222 22.26 -0.81 -23.61
C ALA A 222 21.91 -1.92 -22.59
N ASP A 223 20.73 -1.85 -21.96
CA ASP A 223 20.31 -2.77 -20.90
C ASP A 223 19.25 -3.80 -21.37
N VAL A 224 18.55 -3.53 -22.48
CA VAL A 224 17.49 -4.38 -23.04
C VAL A 224 17.92 -4.96 -24.39
N SER A 225 17.70 -6.26 -24.59
CA SER A 225 18.01 -6.90 -25.88
C SER A 225 17.17 -6.33 -27.03
N ALA A 226 17.72 -6.33 -28.24
CA ALA A 226 17.02 -5.85 -29.44
C ALA A 226 15.68 -6.57 -29.67
N GLU A 227 15.63 -7.88 -29.43
CA GLU A 227 14.40 -8.69 -29.54
C GLU A 227 13.32 -8.21 -28.55
N ARG A 228 13.70 -7.89 -27.30
CA ARG A 228 12.76 -7.39 -26.30
C ARG A 228 12.31 -5.96 -26.59
N LEU A 229 13.21 -5.10 -27.09
CA LEU A 229 12.86 -3.75 -27.52
C LEU A 229 11.82 -3.79 -28.64
N GLU A 230 12.02 -4.64 -29.65
CA GLU A 230 11.10 -4.78 -30.77
C GLU A 230 9.71 -5.30 -30.32
N ARG A 231 9.68 -6.25 -29.39
CA ARG A 231 8.43 -6.89 -28.95
C ARG A 231 7.66 -6.14 -27.86
N HIS A 232 8.36 -5.48 -26.95
CA HIS A 232 7.78 -4.96 -25.70
C HIS A 232 7.85 -3.45 -25.57
N PHE A 233 8.41 -2.75 -26.55
CA PHE A 233 8.50 -1.30 -26.57
C PHE A 233 8.04 -0.72 -27.91
N VAL A 234 7.60 0.53 -27.88
CA VAL A 234 7.28 1.34 -29.05
C VAL A 234 8.27 2.49 -29.09
N LYS A 235 9.00 2.64 -30.19
CA LYS A 235 9.98 3.73 -30.35
C LYS A 235 9.25 5.03 -30.68
N GLU A 236 9.44 6.05 -29.87
CA GLU A 236 8.84 7.39 -29.99
C GLU A 236 9.97 8.45 -30.04
N GLY A 237 10.50 8.69 -31.25
CA GLY A 237 11.64 9.59 -31.44
C GLY A 237 12.91 9.12 -30.70
N ALA A 238 13.37 9.91 -29.74
CA ALA A 238 14.52 9.63 -28.87
C ALA A 238 14.16 8.84 -27.60
N HIS A 239 12.94 8.29 -27.53
CA HIS A 239 12.46 7.55 -26.37
C HIS A 239 11.87 6.20 -26.77
N TYR A 240 11.78 5.30 -25.80
CA TYR A 240 11.03 4.05 -25.89
C TYR A 240 9.89 4.08 -24.88
N ARG A 241 8.67 3.81 -25.35
CA ARG A 241 7.51 3.61 -24.48
C ARG A 241 7.26 2.13 -24.30
N ILE A 242 7.01 1.68 -23.07
CA ILE A 242 6.59 0.30 -22.80
C ILE A 242 5.26 0.01 -23.50
N ALA A 243 5.20 -1.12 -24.19
CA ALA A 243 4.00 -1.58 -24.88
C ALA A 243 2.81 -1.70 -23.91
N LYS A 244 1.62 -1.32 -24.37
CA LYS A 244 0.38 -1.36 -23.58
C LYS A 244 0.14 -2.73 -22.94
N SER A 245 0.42 -3.81 -23.68
CA SER A 245 0.27 -5.20 -23.22
C SER A 245 1.15 -5.58 -22.02
N ILE A 246 2.24 -4.86 -21.78
CA ILE A 246 3.07 -5.01 -20.58
C ILE A 246 2.57 -4.05 -19.47
N ARG A 247 2.24 -2.80 -19.82
CA ARG A 247 1.75 -1.80 -18.85
C ARG A 247 0.50 -2.25 -18.12
N GLU A 248 -0.43 -2.91 -18.80
CA GLU A 248 -1.68 -3.41 -18.23
C GLU A 248 -1.48 -4.52 -17.19
N LEU A 249 -0.30 -5.16 -17.15
CA LEU A 249 0.04 -6.13 -16.10
C LEU A 249 0.45 -5.44 -14.79
N CYS A 250 0.82 -4.15 -14.85
CA CYS A 250 1.41 -3.42 -13.73
C CYS A 250 0.42 -2.45 -13.08
N LEU A 251 0.28 -2.52 -11.76
CA LEU A 251 -0.41 -1.55 -10.93
C LEU A 251 0.61 -0.78 -10.10
N PHE A 252 0.72 0.52 -10.35
CA PHE A 252 1.64 1.41 -9.63
C PHE A 252 0.92 2.20 -8.53
N SER A 253 1.44 2.17 -7.30
CA SER A 253 0.89 2.93 -6.18
C SER A 253 1.97 3.41 -5.22
N VAL A 254 1.73 4.57 -4.60
CA VAL A 254 2.58 5.05 -3.50
C VAL A 254 2.39 4.15 -2.28
N HIS A 255 3.48 3.68 -1.68
CA HIS A 255 3.47 2.79 -0.50
C HIS A 255 4.72 2.98 0.34
N ASP A 256 4.54 3.11 1.65
CA ASP A 256 5.61 3.14 2.64
C ASP A 256 5.73 1.80 3.36
N LEU A 257 6.79 1.04 3.04
CA LEU A 257 7.10 -0.25 3.67
C LEU A 257 7.24 -0.19 5.21
N SER A 258 7.48 1.00 5.76
CA SER A 258 7.64 1.18 7.20
C SER A 258 6.31 1.29 7.95
N GLY A 259 5.18 1.52 7.28
CA GLY A 259 3.91 1.81 7.94
C GLY A 259 2.67 1.24 7.25
N ASP A 260 2.68 1.17 5.92
CA ASP A 260 1.51 0.80 5.13
C ASP A 260 1.24 -0.72 5.18
N PRO A 261 -0.03 -1.14 5.11
CA PRO A 261 -0.38 -2.55 5.13
C PRO A 261 0.15 -3.27 3.88
N PRO A 262 0.59 -4.53 4.00
CA PRO A 262 1.06 -5.31 2.85
C PRO A 262 -0.10 -5.84 2.00
N PHE A 263 0.23 -6.16 0.75
CA PHE A 263 -0.57 -7.08 -0.05
C PHE A 263 -0.50 -8.50 0.54
N ALA A 264 -1.53 -9.32 0.31
CA ALA A 264 -1.57 -10.71 0.78
C ALA A 264 -1.69 -11.70 -0.37
N ARG A 265 -1.27 -12.95 -0.16
CA ARG A 265 -1.33 -14.06 -1.13
C ARG A 265 -0.60 -13.75 -2.44
N LEU A 266 0.68 -13.39 -2.32
CA LEU A 266 1.59 -13.16 -3.45
C LEU A 266 2.42 -14.42 -3.77
N ASP A 267 2.78 -14.58 -5.04
CA ASP A 267 3.67 -15.65 -5.52
C ASP A 267 5.16 -15.26 -5.52
N LEU A 268 5.44 -13.97 -5.66
CA LEU A 268 6.77 -13.41 -5.66
C LEU A 268 6.74 -12.01 -5.03
N VAL A 269 7.70 -11.75 -4.14
CA VAL A 269 8.01 -10.40 -3.66
C VAL A 269 9.45 -10.09 -4.07
N THR A 270 9.68 -8.88 -4.55
CA THR A 270 11.02 -8.37 -4.78
C THR A 270 11.23 -7.05 -4.06
N CYS A 271 12.42 -6.87 -3.50
CA CYS A 271 12.84 -5.68 -2.79
C CYS A 271 14.36 -5.57 -2.96
N ARG A 272 14.79 -4.89 -4.03
CA ARG A 272 16.20 -4.83 -4.42
C ARG A 272 16.74 -3.42 -4.22
N ASN A 273 17.94 -3.36 -3.66
CA ASN A 273 18.69 -2.13 -3.44
C ASN A 273 17.96 -1.08 -2.58
N LEU A 274 17.05 -1.50 -1.69
CA LEU A 274 16.26 -0.63 -0.82
C LEU A 274 16.58 -0.88 0.67
N MET A 275 16.61 -2.14 1.10
CA MET A 275 16.90 -2.51 2.50
C MET A 275 18.30 -2.10 2.95
N ILE A 276 19.22 -1.84 2.02
CA ILE A 276 20.55 -1.30 2.32
C ILE A 276 20.50 0.06 3.05
N TYR A 277 19.40 0.80 2.92
CA TYR A 277 19.17 2.09 3.59
C TYR A 277 18.54 1.94 4.97
N PHE A 278 18.08 0.75 5.35
CA PHE A 278 17.38 0.52 6.61
C PHE A 278 18.35 0.08 7.71
N GLU A 279 18.03 0.44 8.95
CA GLU A 279 18.62 -0.16 10.13
C GLU A 279 18.01 -1.55 10.38
N THR A 280 18.70 -2.37 11.17
CA THR A 280 18.33 -3.77 11.44
C THR A 280 16.87 -3.91 11.91
N GLN A 281 16.38 -3.00 12.75
CA GLN A 281 15.00 -3.04 13.25
C GLN A 281 13.97 -2.90 12.13
N LEU A 282 14.17 -1.98 11.19
CA LEU A 282 13.27 -1.82 10.05
C LEU A 282 13.41 -2.97 9.06
N GLN A 283 14.63 -3.48 8.82
CA GLN A 283 14.83 -4.69 8.01
C GLN A 283 14.05 -5.88 8.56
N GLN A 284 14.06 -6.10 9.89
CA GLN A 284 13.29 -7.18 10.52
C GLN A 284 11.78 -7.02 10.29
N ARG A 285 11.26 -5.80 10.41
CA ARG A 285 9.83 -5.51 10.18
C ARG A 285 9.44 -5.74 8.72
N VAL A 286 10.24 -5.24 7.78
CA VAL A 286 10.03 -5.42 6.35
C VAL A 286 10.06 -6.89 5.96
N LEU A 287 11.03 -7.67 6.46
CA LEU A 287 11.07 -9.12 6.22
C LEU A 287 9.85 -9.86 6.78
N SER A 288 9.31 -9.42 7.92
CA SER A 288 8.06 -9.99 8.48
C SER A 288 6.86 -9.68 7.60
N THR A 289 6.84 -8.47 7.05
CA THR A 289 5.80 -7.99 6.14
C THR A 289 5.81 -8.80 4.85
N PHE A 290 7.00 -9.04 4.27
CA PHE A 290 7.14 -9.91 3.10
C PHE A 290 6.76 -11.37 3.38
N HIS A 291 7.11 -11.90 4.56
CA HIS A 291 6.72 -13.25 4.96
C HIS A 291 5.20 -13.41 5.05
N TYR A 292 4.51 -12.41 5.61
CA TYR A 292 3.05 -12.38 5.67
C TYR A 292 2.41 -12.24 4.28
N ALA A 293 3.02 -11.43 3.41
CA ALA A 293 2.51 -11.16 2.08
C ALA A 293 2.59 -12.39 1.14
N LEU A 294 3.62 -13.21 1.31
CA LEU A 294 3.91 -14.38 0.47
C LEU A 294 3.05 -15.60 0.82
N GLY A 295 2.51 -16.25 -0.21
CA GLY A 295 1.85 -17.56 -0.08
C GLY A 295 2.83 -18.67 0.36
N PRO A 296 2.34 -19.86 0.76
CA PRO A 296 3.19 -20.99 1.12
C PRO A 296 4.13 -21.37 -0.03
N GLN A 297 5.40 -21.65 0.29
CA GLN A 297 6.43 -22.02 -0.69
C GLN A 297 6.64 -20.98 -1.82
N ARG A 298 6.34 -19.70 -1.56
CA ARG A 298 6.54 -18.59 -2.50
C ARG A 298 7.85 -17.85 -2.26
N HIS A 299 8.24 -17.03 -3.23
CA HIS A 299 9.62 -16.59 -3.37
C HIS A 299 9.84 -15.13 -3.00
N LEU A 300 11.00 -14.85 -2.43
CA LEU A 300 11.51 -13.50 -2.15
C LEU A 300 12.80 -13.29 -2.96
N PHE A 301 12.89 -12.18 -3.68
CA PHE A 301 14.05 -11.81 -4.49
C PHE A 301 14.65 -10.48 -4.03
N LEU A 302 15.89 -10.51 -3.55
CA LEU A 302 16.58 -9.34 -2.98
C LEU A 302 17.78 -8.88 -3.84
N GLY A 303 18.31 -7.70 -3.55
CA GLY A 303 19.54 -7.20 -4.17
C GLY A 303 20.80 -7.92 -3.63
N PRO A 304 21.93 -7.82 -4.34
CA PRO A 304 23.15 -8.60 -4.04
C PRO A 304 23.73 -8.32 -2.63
N SER A 305 23.61 -7.07 -2.18
CA SER A 305 24.07 -6.61 -0.86
C SER A 305 23.04 -6.79 0.26
N GLU A 306 21.92 -7.44 -0.03
CA GLU A 306 20.80 -7.63 0.89
C GLU A 306 20.62 -9.10 1.22
N GLY A 307 19.90 -9.37 2.30
CA GLY A 307 19.68 -10.73 2.75
C GLY A 307 18.69 -10.81 3.91
N VAL A 308 18.39 -12.05 4.28
CA VAL A 308 17.41 -12.38 5.32
C VAL A 308 18.06 -12.56 6.69
N THR A 309 19.32 -12.16 6.88
CA THR A 309 20.11 -12.35 8.12
C THR A 309 19.43 -11.78 9.35
N ALA A 310 18.61 -10.73 9.19
CA ALA A 310 17.87 -10.14 10.28
C ALA A 310 16.73 -11.03 10.80
N ARG A 311 16.21 -11.96 9.99
CA ARG A 311 15.21 -12.99 10.33
C ARG A 311 15.41 -14.29 9.52
N PRO A 312 16.45 -15.09 9.82
CA PRO A 312 16.83 -16.23 8.98
C PRO A 312 15.83 -17.39 9.05
N SER A 313 15.01 -17.47 10.10
CA SER A 313 14.01 -18.54 10.25
C SER A 313 12.80 -18.38 9.32
N LEU A 314 12.57 -17.20 8.74
CA LEU A 314 11.41 -16.94 7.89
C LEU A 314 11.64 -17.36 6.43
N PHE A 315 12.90 -17.50 6.01
CA PHE A 315 13.27 -17.69 4.61
C PHE A 315 14.46 -18.63 4.46
N ALA A 316 14.36 -19.61 3.57
CA ALA A 316 15.48 -20.46 3.16
C ALA A 316 16.03 -19.98 1.81
N ALA A 317 17.34 -20.03 1.61
CA ALA A 317 17.94 -19.64 0.34
C ALA A 317 17.67 -20.72 -0.73
N LEU A 318 17.02 -20.34 -1.82
CA LEU A 318 16.92 -21.16 -3.05
C LEU A 318 18.19 -21.03 -3.87
N ASP A 319 18.64 -19.79 -4.06
CA ASP A 319 19.92 -19.47 -4.69
C ASP A 319 20.59 -18.32 -3.92
N LYS A 320 21.71 -18.64 -3.26
CA LYS A 320 22.47 -17.68 -2.46
C LYS A 320 23.17 -16.64 -3.33
N SER A 321 23.55 -17.00 -4.56
CA SER A 321 24.31 -16.13 -5.46
C SER A 321 23.43 -15.00 -6.00
N SER A 322 22.22 -15.32 -6.43
CA SER A 322 21.23 -14.35 -6.92
C SER A 322 20.29 -13.83 -5.83
N ARG A 323 20.49 -14.20 -4.55
CA ARG A 323 19.67 -13.75 -3.41
C ARG A 323 18.18 -14.05 -3.60
N ILE A 324 17.87 -15.27 -4.04
CA ILE A 324 16.52 -15.80 -4.16
C ILE A 324 16.25 -16.71 -2.95
N PHE A 325 15.13 -16.48 -2.29
CA PHE A 325 14.72 -17.19 -1.09
C PHE A 325 13.30 -17.75 -1.22
N VAL A 326 13.00 -18.81 -0.47
CA VAL A 326 11.68 -19.41 -0.34
C VAL A 326 11.15 -19.14 1.06
N ARG A 327 9.89 -18.70 1.15
CA ARG A 327 9.17 -18.56 2.42
C ARG A 327 9.14 -19.91 3.17
N GLN A 328 9.50 -19.88 4.44
CA GLN A 328 9.39 -21.02 5.36
C GLN A 328 8.13 -20.88 6.21
N ASP A 329 7.35 -21.95 6.31
CA ASP A 329 6.21 -21.99 7.21
C ASP A 329 6.71 -22.25 8.65
N GLY A 330 6.67 -21.20 9.46
CA GLY A 330 6.93 -21.23 10.90
C GLY A 330 5.90 -20.36 11.61
N ALA A 331 5.76 -20.51 12.94
CA ALA A 331 4.74 -19.84 13.78
C ALA A 331 4.57 -18.37 13.36
N GLY A 332 3.44 -18.07 12.71
CA GLY A 332 3.20 -16.81 12.02
C GLY A 332 3.38 -15.62 12.97
N VAL A 333 4.46 -14.87 12.76
CA VAL A 333 4.63 -13.59 13.45
C VAL A 333 3.83 -12.57 12.66
N MET A 334 2.60 -12.31 13.11
CA MET A 334 1.85 -11.14 12.64
C MET A 334 2.74 -9.90 12.78
N PRO A 335 2.96 -9.12 11.71
CA PRO A 335 3.64 -7.84 11.86
C PRO A 335 2.82 -6.98 12.83
N SER A 336 3.50 -6.37 13.80
CA SER A 336 2.89 -5.33 14.63
C SER A 336 2.66 -4.11 13.72
N ILE A 337 1.50 -4.06 13.07
CA ILE A 337 1.03 -2.88 12.35
C ILE A 337 0.75 -1.85 13.43
N VAL A 338 1.65 -0.89 13.58
CA VAL A 338 1.38 0.30 14.38
C VAL A 338 0.49 1.17 13.50
N LEU A 339 -0.83 1.07 13.67
CA LEU A 339 -1.75 2.06 13.14
C LEU A 339 -1.35 3.40 13.77
N SER A 340 -0.74 4.27 12.99
CA SER A 340 -0.36 5.63 13.39
C SER A 340 -1.61 6.41 13.77
N ARG A 341 -2.01 6.33 15.05
CA ARG A 341 -2.77 7.41 15.69
C ARG A 341 -1.74 8.48 16.02
N SER A 342 -1.82 9.64 15.36
CA SER A 342 -1.04 10.83 15.71
C SER A 342 -1.15 11.06 17.22
N PRO A 343 -0.05 11.01 17.99
CA PRO A 343 -0.12 11.25 19.41
C PRO A 343 -0.16 12.76 19.62
N ARG A 344 -1.33 13.27 20.05
CA ARG A 344 -1.42 14.57 20.72
C ARG A 344 -0.52 14.49 21.96
N ALA A 345 0.37 15.47 22.12
CA ALA A 345 1.38 15.48 23.16
C ALA A 345 0.74 15.36 24.56
N GLU A 346 0.98 14.23 25.23
CA GLU A 346 0.79 14.08 26.67
C GLU A 346 2.15 13.80 27.31
N ALA A 347 2.44 14.56 28.37
CA ALA A 347 3.68 14.51 29.14
C ALA A 347 3.89 13.14 29.82
N PRO A 348 5.15 12.76 30.13
CA PRO A 348 5.46 11.41 30.58
C PRO A 348 5.00 11.18 32.03
N VAL A 349 3.98 10.35 32.22
CA VAL A 349 3.64 9.77 33.52
C VAL A 349 4.47 8.51 33.74
N LYS A 350 5.22 8.46 34.86
CA LYS A 350 5.96 7.28 35.31
C LYS A 350 4.98 6.09 35.46
N ARG A 351 5.20 5.01 34.72
CA ARG A 351 4.46 3.75 34.88
C ARG A 351 4.98 2.97 36.09
N PRO A 352 4.12 2.52 37.02
CA PRO A 352 4.47 1.48 37.98
C PRO A 352 4.49 0.10 37.30
N ALA A 353 5.24 -0.84 37.88
CA ALA A 353 5.36 -2.21 37.40
C ALA A 353 3.99 -2.95 37.41
N PRO A 354 3.75 -3.92 36.50
CA PRO A 354 2.45 -4.55 36.33
C PRO A 354 2.11 -5.49 37.50
N ASP A 355 0.92 -5.31 38.04
CA ASP A 355 0.28 -6.13 39.07
C ASP A 355 -0.19 -7.47 38.45
N PRO A 356 0.15 -8.65 39.01
CA PRO A 356 -0.21 -9.96 38.47
C PRO A 356 -1.73 -10.22 38.30
N SER A 357 -2.58 -9.41 38.89
CA SER A 357 -4.04 -9.39 38.64
C SER A 357 -4.40 -9.09 37.18
N THR A 358 -3.63 -8.21 36.53
CA THR A 358 -3.88 -7.76 35.14
C THR A 358 -3.59 -8.80 34.06
N GLU A 359 -2.76 -9.81 34.35
CA GLU A 359 -2.45 -10.90 33.41
C GLU A 359 -3.58 -11.92 33.36
N ILE A 360 -4.27 -12.15 34.49
CA ILE A 360 -5.45 -13.00 34.56
C ILE A 360 -6.60 -12.35 33.80
N ASP A 361 -6.82 -11.04 33.99
CA ASP A 361 -7.85 -10.29 33.26
C ASP A 361 -7.57 -10.25 31.74
N ARG A 362 -6.30 -10.12 31.33
CA ARG A 362 -5.91 -10.19 29.91
C ARG A 362 -6.15 -11.58 29.32
N ARG A 363 -5.88 -12.64 30.06
CA ARG A 363 -6.13 -14.02 29.62
C ARG A 363 -7.62 -14.34 29.59
N ALA A 364 -8.39 -13.84 30.57
CA ALA A 364 -9.84 -13.94 30.60
C ALA A 364 -10.48 -13.18 29.43
N ALA A 365 -10.06 -11.94 29.14
CA ALA A 365 -10.53 -11.17 27.99
C ALA A 365 -10.23 -11.88 26.66
N ARG A 366 -9.06 -12.54 26.55
CA ARG A 366 -8.67 -13.31 25.35
C ARG A 366 -9.44 -14.63 25.21
N ALA A 367 -9.86 -15.23 26.33
CA ALA A 367 -10.72 -16.41 26.33
C ALA A 367 -12.17 -16.02 25.98
N ILE A 368 -12.69 -14.92 26.52
CA ILE A 368 -14.03 -14.38 26.23
C ILE A 368 -14.13 -13.96 24.75
N ALA A 369 -13.07 -13.38 24.16
CA ALA A 369 -13.05 -13.02 22.73
C ALA A 369 -13.28 -14.21 21.77
N ARG A 370 -13.02 -15.46 22.20
CA ARG A 370 -13.31 -16.67 21.40
C ARG A 370 -14.80 -17.06 21.41
N TYR A 371 -15.55 -16.57 22.39
CA TYR A 371 -16.98 -16.79 22.56
C TYR A 371 -17.80 -15.51 22.31
N ALA A 372 -17.13 -14.42 21.93
CA ALA A 372 -17.79 -13.16 21.63
C ALA A 372 -18.43 -13.22 20.22
N PRO A 373 -19.70 -12.84 20.08
CA PRO A 373 -20.39 -12.88 18.79
C PRO A 373 -19.74 -11.95 17.78
N ALA A 374 -19.84 -12.28 16.49
CA ALA A 374 -19.36 -11.40 15.44
C ALA A 374 -20.21 -10.12 15.43
N PHE A 375 -19.59 -8.95 15.44
CA PHE A 375 -20.33 -7.68 15.40
C PHE A 375 -19.62 -6.63 14.56
N VAL A 376 -20.40 -5.69 14.05
CA VAL A 376 -19.95 -4.50 13.33
C VAL A 376 -20.49 -3.26 14.02
N VAL A 377 -19.69 -2.20 14.02
CA VAL A 377 -20.13 -0.88 14.48
C VAL A 377 -20.32 -0.01 13.26
N VAL A 378 -21.51 0.57 13.12
CA VAL A 378 -21.87 1.45 12.03
C VAL A 378 -22.21 2.85 12.51
N ASP A 379 -21.98 3.84 11.65
CA ASP A 379 -22.43 5.19 11.86
C ASP A 379 -23.87 5.41 11.37
N ARG A 380 -24.36 6.65 11.45
CA ARG A 380 -25.69 7.07 10.97
C ARG A 380 -25.89 6.94 9.45
N HIS A 381 -24.80 6.84 8.68
CA HIS A 381 -24.82 6.63 7.23
C HIS A 381 -24.74 5.13 6.89
N HIS A 382 -24.69 4.27 7.91
CA HIS A 382 -24.54 2.81 7.85
C HIS A 382 -23.16 2.38 7.32
N ASP A 383 -22.16 3.25 7.38
CA ASP A 383 -20.80 2.91 7.04
C ASP A 383 -20.14 2.18 8.22
N ILE A 384 -19.48 1.06 7.91
CA ILE A 384 -18.86 0.22 8.94
C ILE A 384 -17.58 0.89 9.42
N LEU A 385 -17.59 1.35 10.68
CA LEU A 385 -16.43 1.92 11.35
C LEU A 385 -15.50 0.84 11.90
N ARG A 386 -16.05 -0.30 12.34
CA ARG A 386 -15.29 -1.40 12.95
C ARG A 386 -15.91 -2.77 12.67
N PHE A 387 -15.05 -3.75 12.42
CA PHE A 387 -15.38 -5.17 12.41
C PHE A 387 -14.81 -5.85 13.65
N SER A 388 -15.55 -6.80 14.22
CA SER A 388 -15.11 -7.61 15.34
C SER A 388 -15.63 -9.05 15.21
N GLY A 389 -14.76 -10.04 15.47
CA GLY A 389 -15.08 -11.46 15.31
C GLY A 389 -15.03 -11.94 13.85
N GLN A 390 -15.63 -13.10 13.58
CA GLN A 390 -15.64 -13.74 12.25
C GLN A 390 -16.90 -13.33 11.47
N THR A 391 -16.84 -12.19 10.79
CA THR A 391 -17.98 -11.60 10.06
C THR A 391 -18.17 -12.13 8.64
N ALA A 392 -17.22 -12.91 8.11
CA ALA A 392 -17.19 -13.37 6.72
C ALA A 392 -18.39 -14.27 6.31
N ARG A 393 -19.14 -14.81 7.27
CA ARG A 393 -20.33 -15.64 6.99
C ARG A 393 -21.62 -14.84 6.87
N PHE A 394 -21.59 -13.57 7.26
CA PHE A 394 -22.74 -12.65 7.21
C PHE A 394 -22.52 -11.51 6.23
N LEU A 395 -21.29 -11.37 5.71
CA LEU A 395 -20.89 -10.31 4.80
C LEU A 395 -20.32 -10.89 3.52
N ASP A 396 -20.91 -10.51 2.39
CA ASP A 396 -20.45 -10.85 1.04
C ASP A 396 -19.49 -9.77 0.50
N PRO A 397 -18.52 -10.16 -0.34
CA PRO A 397 -17.68 -9.19 -1.01
C PRO A 397 -18.51 -8.34 -1.99
N ALA A 398 -18.47 -7.01 -1.82
CA ALA A 398 -19.16 -6.10 -2.72
C ALA A 398 -18.71 -6.32 -4.18
N THR A 399 -19.66 -6.59 -5.09
CA THR A 399 -19.39 -6.67 -6.52
C THR A 399 -19.41 -5.26 -7.12
N GLY A 400 -18.23 -4.68 -7.40
CA GLY A 400 -18.12 -3.36 -8.05
C GLY A 400 -17.21 -2.38 -7.30
N VAL A 401 -17.64 -1.13 -7.16
CA VAL A 401 -16.89 -0.07 -6.48
C VAL A 401 -16.73 -0.41 -5.00
N ALA A 402 -15.50 -0.36 -4.49
CA ALA A 402 -15.22 -0.67 -3.09
C ALA A 402 -16.01 0.29 -2.17
N SER A 403 -16.90 -0.27 -1.36
CA SER A 403 -17.71 0.46 -0.39
C SER A 403 -17.63 -0.24 0.97
N LEU A 404 -17.54 0.57 2.04
CA LEU A 404 -17.62 0.10 3.42
C LEU A 404 -19.04 0.23 3.99
N ASN A 405 -20.03 0.51 3.13
CA ASN A 405 -21.42 0.58 3.55
C ASN A 405 -21.93 -0.82 3.92
N LEU A 406 -22.57 -0.93 5.10
CA LEU A 406 -23.05 -2.21 5.62
C LEU A 406 -23.96 -2.92 4.62
N PHE A 407 -24.89 -2.21 3.96
CA PHE A 407 -25.82 -2.84 3.02
C PHE A 407 -25.19 -3.26 1.69
N ALA A 408 -24.01 -2.73 1.35
CA ALA A 408 -23.25 -3.17 0.18
C ALA A 408 -22.45 -4.45 0.44
N LEU A 409 -22.20 -4.75 1.72
CA LEU A 409 -21.41 -5.89 2.18
C LEU A 409 -22.25 -6.95 2.88
N LEU A 410 -23.51 -6.69 3.22
CA LEU A 410 -24.34 -7.60 4.00
C LEU A 410 -24.97 -8.68 3.10
N HIS A 411 -25.03 -9.92 3.59
CA HIS A 411 -25.69 -11.02 2.88
C HIS A 411 -27.13 -10.64 2.52
N VAL A 412 -27.56 -11.00 1.30
CA VAL A 412 -28.82 -10.53 0.70
C VAL A 412 -30.05 -10.78 1.58
N ASP A 413 -30.11 -11.96 2.21
CA ASP A 413 -31.22 -12.38 3.09
C ASP A 413 -31.31 -11.56 4.39
N LEU A 414 -30.21 -10.94 4.81
CA LEU A 414 -30.14 -10.16 6.05
C LEU A 414 -30.47 -8.68 5.84
N GLY A 415 -30.41 -8.20 4.60
CA GLY A 415 -30.52 -6.78 4.27
C GLY A 415 -31.80 -6.11 4.77
N ALA A 416 -32.95 -6.75 4.58
CA ALA A 416 -34.24 -6.20 4.98
C ALA A 416 -34.41 -6.16 6.50
N VAL A 417 -33.99 -7.23 7.19
CA VAL A 417 -34.15 -7.38 8.64
C VAL A 417 -33.22 -6.41 9.39
N VAL A 418 -31.96 -6.30 8.98
CA VAL A 418 -31.00 -5.36 9.58
C VAL A 418 -31.44 -3.91 9.38
N ARG A 419 -32.01 -3.57 8.21
CA ARG A 419 -32.50 -2.21 7.93
C ARG A 419 -33.65 -1.82 8.85
N GLU A 420 -34.59 -2.73 9.06
CA GLU A 420 -35.70 -2.49 9.98
C GLU A 420 -35.24 -2.43 11.44
N ALA A 421 -34.32 -3.30 11.85
CA ALA A 421 -33.76 -3.28 13.20
C ALA A 421 -32.97 -2.00 13.52
N LEU A 422 -32.18 -1.49 12.56
CA LEU A 422 -31.48 -0.20 12.69
C LEU A 422 -32.46 0.98 12.78
N ARG A 423 -33.51 0.98 11.94
CA ARG A 423 -34.55 2.02 11.97
C ARG A 423 -35.28 2.02 13.32
N GLN A 424 -35.66 0.84 13.82
CA GLN A 424 -36.31 0.70 15.11
C GLN A 424 -35.39 1.11 16.27
N ALA A 425 -34.12 0.69 16.26
CA ALA A 425 -33.14 1.06 17.29
C ALA A 425 -32.87 2.58 17.28
N ALA A 426 -32.81 3.21 16.11
CA ALA A 426 -32.65 4.66 15.98
C ALA A 426 -33.87 5.44 16.51
N SER A 427 -35.08 4.93 16.30
CA SER A 427 -36.31 5.59 16.74
C SER A 427 -36.64 5.39 18.23
N THR A 428 -36.31 4.22 18.77
CA THR A 428 -36.63 3.85 20.17
C THR A 428 -35.46 4.07 21.12
N GLY A 429 -34.25 4.29 20.61
CA GLY A 429 -33.02 4.43 21.40
C GLY A 429 -32.68 3.18 22.23
N SER A 430 -33.27 2.03 21.90
CA SER A 430 -33.19 0.80 22.67
C SER A 430 -32.70 -0.37 21.82
N ARG A 431 -32.18 -1.41 22.48
CA ARG A 431 -31.72 -2.65 21.85
C ARG A 431 -32.88 -3.36 21.15
N VAL A 432 -32.67 -3.76 19.89
CA VAL A 432 -33.60 -4.54 19.06
C VAL A 432 -32.98 -5.91 18.78
N VAL A 433 -33.76 -6.98 18.94
CA VAL A 433 -33.35 -8.36 18.67
C VAL A 433 -34.28 -8.98 17.65
N SER A 434 -33.72 -9.60 16.62
CA SER A 434 -34.43 -10.31 15.56
C SER A 434 -33.92 -11.73 15.48
N GLU A 435 -34.74 -12.70 15.87
CA GLU A 435 -34.36 -14.10 16.01
C GLU A 435 -34.81 -14.95 14.82
N ASN A 436 -34.18 -16.12 14.63
CA ASN A 436 -34.55 -17.15 13.65
C ASN A 436 -34.56 -16.69 12.17
N ILE A 437 -33.62 -15.82 11.78
CA ILE A 437 -33.48 -15.40 10.38
C ILE A 437 -32.76 -16.52 9.62
N ALA A 438 -33.41 -17.07 8.60
CA ALA A 438 -32.80 -18.07 7.73
C ALA A 438 -31.86 -17.38 6.73
N ILE A 439 -30.62 -17.84 6.65
CA ILE A 439 -29.66 -17.46 5.61
C ILE A 439 -29.26 -18.71 4.84
N GLU A 440 -29.16 -18.58 3.52
CA GLU A 440 -28.57 -19.63 2.69
C GLU A 440 -27.07 -19.33 2.52
N THR A 441 -26.20 -20.20 3.02
CA THR A 441 -24.74 -20.05 2.88
C THR A 441 -24.15 -21.35 2.36
N ASP A 442 -23.42 -21.30 1.24
CA ASP A 442 -22.79 -22.46 0.59
C ASP A 442 -23.74 -23.68 0.39
N GLY A 443 -25.02 -23.42 0.08
CA GLY A 443 -26.04 -24.45 -0.14
C GLY A 443 -26.62 -25.08 1.14
N ALA A 444 -26.33 -24.53 2.32
CA ALA A 444 -26.92 -24.94 3.60
C ALA A 444 -27.70 -23.77 4.25
N TYR A 445 -28.86 -24.06 4.82
CA TYR A 445 -29.64 -23.08 5.58
C TYR A 445 -29.15 -22.99 7.02
N ALA A 446 -28.71 -21.81 7.44
CA ALA A 446 -28.37 -21.51 8.83
C ALA A 446 -29.37 -20.52 9.43
N ARG A 447 -29.63 -20.63 10.74
CA ARG A 447 -30.46 -19.67 11.47
C ARG A 447 -29.58 -18.71 12.26
N VAL A 448 -29.87 -17.43 12.13
CA VAL A 448 -29.09 -16.34 12.72
C VAL A 448 -30.00 -15.45 13.54
N THR A 449 -29.49 -15.02 14.69
CA THR A 449 -30.08 -13.97 15.51
C THR A 449 -29.27 -12.70 15.32
N ILE A 450 -29.96 -11.60 15.03
CA ILE A 450 -29.37 -10.28 14.85
C ILE A 450 -29.74 -9.41 16.03
N ILE A 451 -28.74 -8.72 16.59
CA ILE A 451 -28.91 -7.78 17.69
C ILE A 451 -28.41 -6.43 17.23
N VAL A 452 -29.26 -5.41 17.30
CA VAL A 452 -28.90 -4.02 17.03
C VAL A 452 -29.02 -3.20 18.31
N GLU A 453 -27.94 -2.54 18.72
CA GLU A 453 -27.88 -1.77 19.95
C GLU A 453 -27.31 -0.37 19.68
N PRO A 454 -28.04 0.72 20.00
CA PRO A 454 -27.48 2.07 19.89
C PRO A 454 -26.44 2.28 20.99
N LEU A 455 -25.32 2.94 20.66
CA LEU A 455 -24.22 3.23 21.59
C LEU A 455 -24.27 4.73 21.98
N PRO A 456 -24.75 5.09 23.18
CA PRO A 456 -25.06 6.47 23.52
C PRO A 456 -23.88 7.31 24.04
N ASP A 457 -22.68 6.74 24.20
CA ASP A 457 -21.59 7.35 25.01
C ASP A 457 -20.27 7.57 24.24
N THR A 458 -20.36 8.00 22.99
CA THR A 458 -19.20 8.43 22.19
C THR A 458 -19.38 9.86 21.69
N ALA A 459 -18.30 10.63 21.61
CA ALA A 459 -18.28 12.04 21.19
C ALA A 459 -18.90 12.29 19.78
N GLU A 460 -19.13 11.22 19.02
CA GLU A 460 -19.92 11.19 17.79
C GLU A 460 -21.32 10.63 18.11
N ALA A 461 -22.34 11.49 18.05
CA ALA A 461 -23.73 11.09 18.24
C ALA A 461 -24.22 10.22 17.07
N GLY A 462 -24.69 9.00 17.36
CA GLY A 462 -25.43 8.16 16.40
C GLY A 462 -24.73 6.88 15.93
N LEU A 463 -23.99 6.18 16.81
CA LEU A 463 -23.39 4.87 16.50
C LEU A 463 -24.33 3.71 16.86
N PHE A 464 -24.30 2.67 16.04
CA PHE A 464 -25.05 1.43 16.26
C PHE A 464 -24.11 0.22 16.22
N LEU A 465 -24.28 -0.69 17.16
CA LEU A 465 -23.66 -2.01 17.16
C LEU A 465 -24.64 -3.01 16.53
N VAL A 466 -24.19 -3.75 15.53
CA VAL A 466 -24.94 -4.85 14.91
C VAL A 466 -24.17 -6.15 15.15
N ALA A 467 -24.71 -7.03 15.98
CA ALA A 467 -24.12 -8.34 16.28
C ALA A 467 -24.90 -9.47 15.62
N PHE A 468 -24.17 -10.49 15.20
CA PHE A 468 -24.66 -11.70 14.55
C PHE A 468 -24.33 -12.90 15.44
N GLN A 469 -25.36 -13.68 15.75
CA GLN A 469 -25.26 -14.89 16.57
C GLN A 469 -25.83 -16.09 15.81
N ASP A 470 -25.07 -17.18 15.77
CA ASP A 470 -25.58 -18.44 15.27
C ASP A 470 -26.57 -19.02 16.28
N ALA A 471 -27.76 -19.37 15.81
CA ALA A 471 -28.64 -20.22 16.60
C ALA A 471 -28.08 -21.64 16.53
N THR A 472 -27.55 -22.14 17.64
CA THR A 472 -27.14 -23.55 17.76
C THR A 472 -28.31 -24.45 17.39
N SER A 473 -28.10 -25.35 16.43
CA SER A 473 -29.07 -26.33 15.97
C SER A 473 -29.63 -27.15 17.14
N ALA A 474 -30.82 -26.79 17.62
CA ALA A 474 -31.71 -27.74 18.25
C ALA A 474 -32.43 -28.50 17.12
N SER A 475 -31.96 -29.72 16.86
CA SER A 475 -32.55 -30.66 15.93
C SER A 475 -33.96 -31.05 16.34
N THR A 476 -35.01 -30.61 15.64
CA THR A 476 -36.24 -31.37 15.36
C THR A 476 -36.99 -30.67 14.19
N PRO A 477 -37.48 -31.39 13.17
CA PRO A 477 -38.29 -30.78 12.11
C PRO A 477 -39.65 -30.35 12.67
N PRO A 478 -40.20 -29.19 12.28
CA PRO A 478 -41.53 -28.82 12.72
C PRO A 478 -42.57 -29.66 11.96
N ASN A 479 -43.31 -30.48 12.72
CA ASN A 479 -44.68 -30.79 12.37
C ASN A 479 -45.44 -29.47 12.21
N THR A 480 -46.12 -29.31 11.08
CA THR A 480 -47.19 -28.32 10.89
C THR A 480 -48.17 -28.35 12.07
N PRO A 481 -48.63 -27.16 12.51
CA PRO A 481 -50.03 -26.86 12.23
C PRO A 481 -50.26 -25.43 11.71
N SER A 482 -50.97 -25.35 10.59
CA SER A 482 -52.03 -24.39 10.22
C SER A 482 -52.08 -22.97 10.82
N GLY A 483 -52.07 -21.97 9.92
CA GLY A 483 -52.70 -20.64 10.07
C GLY A 483 -51.70 -19.53 10.45
N SER A 484 -51.49 -18.48 9.66
CA SER A 484 -52.48 -17.67 8.95
C SER A 484 -52.05 -17.31 7.52
N ASP A 485 -53.00 -17.36 6.58
CA ASP A 485 -52.82 -16.90 5.19
C ASP A 485 -52.31 -15.44 5.11
N ASP A 486 -52.47 -14.64 6.16
CA ASP A 486 -51.99 -13.25 6.23
C ASP A 486 -50.47 -13.11 6.17
N GLU A 487 -49.70 -14.07 6.70
CA GLU A 487 -48.22 -13.96 6.70
C GLU A 487 -47.63 -14.33 5.34
N ALA A 488 -48.22 -15.34 4.68
CA ALA A 488 -47.86 -15.70 3.31
C ALA A 488 -48.28 -14.61 2.32
N VAL A 489 -49.49 -14.03 2.48
CA VAL A 489 -49.94 -12.89 1.69
C VAL A 489 -49.05 -11.67 1.92
N ARG A 490 -48.65 -11.40 3.17
CA ARG A 490 -47.77 -10.27 3.49
C ARG A 490 -46.39 -10.42 2.86
N ASN A 491 -45.79 -11.61 2.93
CA ASN A 491 -44.52 -11.90 2.28
C ASN A 491 -44.63 -11.80 0.75
N LEU A 492 -45.70 -12.33 0.14
CA LEU A 492 -45.94 -12.17 -1.30
C LEU A 492 -46.15 -10.70 -1.69
N THR A 493 -46.86 -9.87 -0.90
CA THR A 493 -47.01 -8.44 -1.20
C THR A 493 -45.69 -7.69 -1.10
N LEU A 494 -44.83 -8.04 -0.14
CA LEU A 494 -43.51 -7.43 -0.02
C LEU A 494 -42.63 -7.81 -1.22
N GLU A 495 -42.65 -9.07 -1.62
CA GLU A 495 -41.91 -9.54 -2.79
C GLU A 495 -42.42 -8.90 -4.10
N LEU A 496 -43.74 -8.79 -4.27
CA LEU A 496 -44.40 -8.08 -5.39
C LEU A 496 -44.08 -6.59 -5.42
N SER A 497 -43.99 -5.94 -4.25
CA SER A 497 -43.62 -4.53 -4.18
C SER A 497 -42.18 -4.31 -4.62
N SER A 498 -41.25 -5.16 -4.18
CA SER A 498 -39.84 -5.07 -4.55
C SER A 498 -39.61 -5.36 -6.04
N THR A 499 -40.35 -6.32 -6.60
CA THR A 499 -40.25 -6.64 -8.04
C THR A 499 -40.85 -5.55 -8.91
N ARG A 500 -41.94 -4.89 -8.47
CA ARG A 500 -42.49 -3.71 -9.17
C ARG A 500 -41.52 -2.53 -9.15
N GLU A 501 -40.84 -2.30 -8.05
CA GLU A 501 -39.86 -1.21 -7.93
C GLU A 501 -38.64 -1.46 -8.84
N ARG A 502 -38.16 -2.71 -8.91
CA ARG A 502 -37.11 -3.13 -9.87
C ARG A 502 -37.54 -2.97 -11.32
N LEU A 503 -38.77 -3.36 -11.66
CA LEU A 503 -39.31 -3.19 -13.02
C LEU A 503 -39.39 -1.72 -13.40
N ARG A 504 -39.83 -0.87 -12.47
CA ARG A 504 -39.94 0.57 -12.70
C ARG A 504 -38.58 1.21 -12.95
N HIS A 505 -37.58 0.91 -12.13
CA HIS A 505 -36.22 1.40 -12.34
C HIS A 505 -35.60 0.87 -13.64
N ALA A 506 -35.86 -0.39 -14.01
CA ALA A 506 -35.40 -0.95 -15.28
C ALA A 506 -36.08 -0.26 -16.48
N THR A 507 -37.37 0.04 -16.40
CA THR A 507 -38.07 0.79 -17.46
C THR A 507 -37.60 2.23 -17.57
N GLU A 508 -37.37 2.92 -16.44
CA GLU A 508 -36.84 4.28 -16.43
C GLU A 508 -35.42 4.33 -17.01
N ALA A 509 -34.57 3.36 -16.69
CA ALA A 509 -33.23 3.24 -17.26
C ALA A 509 -33.24 2.92 -18.76
N LEU A 510 -34.13 2.04 -19.22
CA LEU A 510 -34.31 1.75 -20.65
C LEU A 510 -34.83 2.96 -21.40
N GLN A 511 -35.77 3.71 -20.83
CA GLN A 511 -36.33 4.89 -21.45
C GLN A 511 -35.28 6.01 -21.54
N ALA A 512 -34.50 6.22 -20.48
CA ALA A 512 -33.36 7.14 -20.50
C ALA A 512 -32.32 6.75 -21.58
N SER A 513 -31.96 5.46 -21.66
CA SER A 513 -31.02 4.97 -22.68
C SER A 513 -31.56 5.12 -24.11
N ASN A 514 -32.86 4.95 -24.31
CA ASN A 514 -33.50 5.09 -25.62
C ASN A 514 -33.64 6.57 -26.04
N GLU A 515 -33.88 7.48 -25.09
CA GLU A 515 -33.85 8.93 -25.32
C GLU A 515 -32.43 9.40 -25.67
N GLU A 516 -31.40 8.87 -25.00
CA GLU A 516 -30.00 9.17 -25.30
C GLU A 516 -29.61 8.73 -26.72
N LEU A 517 -30.06 7.54 -27.15
CA LEU A 517 -29.87 6.99 -28.50
C LEU A 517 -30.65 7.71 -29.60
N GLN A 518 -31.76 8.36 -29.28
CA GLN A 518 -32.51 9.20 -30.24
C GLN A 518 -31.99 10.64 -30.31
N SER A 519 -31.27 11.08 -29.27
CA SER A 519 -30.65 12.42 -29.20
C SER A 519 -29.21 12.47 -29.74
N SER A 520 -28.59 11.30 -29.96
CA SER A 520 -27.30 11.12 -30.66
C SER A 520 -27.53 10.73 -32.12
#